data_AF-X1BC06-F1
#
_entry.id   AF-X1BC06-F1
#
_cell.length_a   1.000
_cell.length_b   1.000
_cell.length_c   1.000
_cell.angle_alpha   90.00
_cell.angle_beta   90.00
_cell.angle_gamma   90.00
#
_symmetry.space_group_name_H-M   'P 1'
#
loop_
_entity.id
_entity.type
_entity.pdbx_description
1 polymer ?
#
loop_
_entity_poly.entity_id
_entity_poly.type
_entity_poly.pdbx_seq_one_letter_code
_entity_poly.pdbx_strand_id
1 'polypeptide(L)'
;MKRLIQTVLILLFQGIILFLSAWTIKWIWAWIFILTGVLILIINMVVIPSEVIEERGRKKENVKKWDKILTTINSFPYIGIYILSGLDYRFNWSINFNISIHITGLFFFILGAMIFTWSMVSNKFFSTMVRIQTEREHQVATTGPYKIIRHPGYVGFILMSLATPISLGSLYGLIMSGFVVVILIIRTALEDRTLKNELTGYLEYSKKVKYRLVPFIW
;
A
#
# COMPACT_ATOMS: atom_id res chain seq x y z
N MET A 1 12.58 -15.85 -4.30
CA MET A 1 11.62 -16.70 -3.52
C MET A 1 11.12 -16.08 -2.22
N LYS A 2 11.96 -15.57 -1.31
CA LYS A 2 11.51 -15.09 0.02
C LYS A 2 10.34 -14.08 -0.03
N ARG A 3 10.40 -13.09 -0.92
CA ARG A 3 9.35 -12.08 -1.06
C ARG A 3 8.01 -12.65 -1.57
N LEU A 4 8.06 -13.64 -2.44
CA LEU A 4 6.87 -14.33 -2.95
C LEU A 4 6.15 -15.02 -1.81
N ILE A 5 6.87 -15.82 -1.02
CA ILE A 5 6.32 -16.54 0.14
C ILE A 5 5.67 -15.56 1.12
N GLN A 6 6.35 -14.46 1.47
CA GLN A 6 5.79 -13.42 2.34
C GLN A 6 4.48 -12.85 1.80
N THR A 7 4.40 -12.58 0.50
CA THR A 7 3.22 -11.96 -0.10
C THR A 7 2.06 -12.95 -0.19
N VAL A 8 2.33 -14.22 -0.50
CA VAL A 8 1.33 -15.30 -0.45
C VAL A 8 0.80 -15.48 0.98
N LEU A 9 1.67 -15.52 1.98
CA LEU A 9 1.25 -15.63 3.39
C LEU A 9 0.39 -14.44 3.82
N ILE A 10 0.70 -13.22 3.36
CA ILE A 10 -0.13 -12.03 3.62
C ILE A 10 -1.52 -12.19 2.99
N LEU A 11 -1.62 -12.63 1.74
CA LEU A 11 -2.92 -12.84 1.08
C LEU A 11 -3.75 -13.93 1.77
N LEU A 12 -3.11 -15.04 2.17
CA LEU A 12 -3.76 -16.10 2.93
C LEU A 12 -4.26 -15.58 4.28
N PHE A 13 -3.42 -14.83 5.00
CA PHE A 13 -3.78 -14.23 6.28
C PHE A 13 -4.97 -13.26 6.15
N GLN A 14 -4.99 -12.43 5.11
CA GLN A 14 -6.12 -11.55 4.80
C GLN A 14 -7.40 -12.34 4.55
N GLY A 15 -7.35 -13.40 3.73
CA GLY A 15 -8.50 -14.26 3.46
C GLY A 15 -9.01 -14.96 4.72
N ILE A 16 -8.11 -15.51 5.54
CA ILE A 16 -8.44 -16.13 6.83
C ILE A 16 -9.16 -15.13 7.73
N ILE A 17 -8.62 -13.91 7.90
CA ILE A 17 -9.25 -12.89 8.73
C ILE A 17 -10.64 -12.51 8.22
N LEU A 18 -10.79 -12.29 6.91
CA LEU A 18 -12.06 -11.92 6.30
C LEU A 18 -13.13 -12.97 6.60
N PHE A 19 -12.85 -14.25 6.29
CA PHE A 19 -13.84 -15.31 6.45
C PHE A 19 -14.07 -15.71 7.92
N LEU A 20 -13.06 -15.66 8.78
CA LEU A 20 -13.24 -15.86 10.22
C LEU A 20 -14.09 -14.76 10.84
N SER A 21 -13.85 -13.50 10.49
CA SER A 21 -14.62 -12.37 11.01
C SER A 21 -16.05 -12.36 10.47
N ALA A 22 -16.23 -12.67 9.18
CA ALA A 22 -17.53 -12.85 8.54
C ALA A 22 -18.31 -14.08 9.04
N TRP A 23 -17.60 -15.06 9.63
CA TRP A 23 -18.16 -16.36 10.04
C TRP A 23 -18.86 -17.13 8.90
N THR A 24 -18.39 -16.95 7.67
CA THR A 24 -18.90 -17.68 6.50
C THR A 24 -17.94 -17.54 5.33
N ILE A 25 -17.92 -18.54 4.45
CA ILE A 25 -17.17 -18.50 3.17
C ILE A 25 -18.06 -18.13 1.98
N LYS A 26 -19.37 -17.89 2.20
CA LYS A 26 -20.33 -17.58 1.12
C LYS A 26 -20.26 -16.12 0.65
N TRP A 27 -19.35 -15.32 1.21
CA TRP A 27 -19.19 -13.91 0.87
C TRP A 27 -18.44 -13.76 -0.47
N ILE A 28 -19.20 -13.61 -1.56
CA ILE A 28 -18.67 -13.58 -2.92
C ILE A 28 -17.65 -12.43 -3.15
N TRP A 29 -17.91 -11.25 -2.57
CA TRP A 29 -17.02 -10.10 -2.75
C TRP A 29 -15.66 -10.27 -2.08
N ALA A 30 -15.59 -11.00 -0.95
CA ALA A 30 -14.30 -11.36 -0.36
C ALA A 30 -13.50 -12.30 -1.28
N TRP A 31 -14.15 -13.26 -1.95
CA TRP A 31 -13.47 -14.10 -2.94
C TRP A 31 -12.98 -13.30 -4.15
N ILE A 32 -13.81 -12.42 -4.71
CA ILE A 32 -13.42 -11.55 -5.83
C ILE A 32 -12.23 -10.67 -5.43
N PHE A 33 -12.25 -10.10 -4.23
CA PHE A 33 -11.14 -9.31 -3.69
C PHE A 33 -9.84 -10.13 -3.58
N ILE A 34 -9.90 -11.33 -3.01
CA ILE A 34 -8.73 -12.22 -2.86
C ILE A 34 -8.19 -12.62 -4.24
N LEU A 35 -9.06 -13.03 -5.17
CA LEU A 35 -8.68 -13.39 -6.54
C LEU A 35 -8.02 -12.20 -7.27
N THR A 36 -8.55 -10.99 -7.10
CA THR A 36 -7.94 -9.76 -7.62
C THR A 36 -6.54 -9.57 -7.05
N GLY A 37 -6.35 -9.79 -5.74
CA GLY A 37 -5.03 -9.75 -5.09
C GLY A 37 -4.05 -10.79 -5.64
N VAL A 38 -4.52 -12.01 -5.94
CA VAL A 38 -3.70 -13.06 -6.58
C VAL A 38 -3.29 -12.67 -8.00
N LEU A 39 -4.21 -12.12 -8.80
CA LEU A 39 -3.90 -11.64 -10.15
C LEU A 39 -2.85 -10.52 -10.12
N ILE A 40 -3.01 -9.56 -9.21
CA ILE A 40 -2.02 -8.48 -9.01
C ILE A 40 -0.66 -9.06 -8.58
N LEU A 41 -0.62 -10.07 -7.72
CA LEU A 41 0.62 -10.76 -7.35
C LEU A 41 1.29 -11.39 -8.57
N ILE A 42 0.54 -12.10 -9.42
CA ILE A 42 1.07 -12.74 -10.64
C ILE A 42 1.66 -11.68 -11.58
N ILE A 43 0.92 -10.59 -11.83
CA ILE A 43 1.40 -9.47 -12.66
C ILE A 43 2.69 -8.88 -12.06
N ASN A 44 2.72 -8.66 -10.75
CA ASN A 44 3.87 -8.10 -10.05
C ASN A 44 5.11 -8.99 -10.11
N MET A 45 4.96 -10.32 -10.21
CA MET A 45 6.09 -11.23 -10.40
C MET A 45 6.75 -11.08 -11.77
N VAL A 46 6.00 -10.63 -12.78
CA VAL A 46 6.51 -10.46 -14.15
C VAL A 46 7.05 -9.04 -14.36
N VAL A 47 6.37 -8.04 -13.81
CA VAL A 47 6.62 -6.63 -14.15
C VAL A 47 7.64 -5.96 -13.22
N ILE A 48 7.72 -6.36 -11.95
CA ILE A 48 8.64 -5.71 -10.99
C ILE A 48 10.06 -6.25 -11.20
N PRO A 49 11.09 -5.39 -11.32
CA PRO A 49 12.48 -5.83 -11.43
C PRO A 49 12.90 -6.72 -10.26
N SER A 50 13.67 -7.77 -10.54
CA SER A 50 14.14 -8.75 -9.55
C SER A 50 14.86 -8.09 -8.36
N GLU A 51 15.69 -7.09 -8.61
CA GLU A 51 16.40 -6.34 -7.57
C GLU A 51 15.45 -5.67 -6.56
N VAL A 52 14.31 -5.15 -7.02
CA VAL A 52 13.30 -4.52 -6.16
C VAL A 52 12.57 -5.59 -5.35
N ILE A 53 12.27 -6.74 -5.96
CA ILE A 53 11.68 -7.90 -5.26
C ILE A 53 12.63 -8.40 -4.16
N GLU A 54 13.93 -8.51 -4.46
CA GLU A 54 14.97 -8.94 -3.53
C GLU A 54 15.15 -7.96 -2.39
N GLU A 55 15.28 -6.66 -2.70
CA GLU A 55 15.31 -5.60 -1.71
C GLU A 55 14.11 -5.77 -0.78
N ARG A 56 12.88 -5.79 -1.29
CA ARG A 56 11.66 -5.90 -0.48
C ARG A 56 11.52 -7.21 0.30
N GLY A 57 12.24 -8.27 -0.06
CA GLY A 57 12.23 -9.56 0.61
C GLY A 57 13.27 -9.72 1.74
N ARG A 58 14.35 -8.92 1.72
CA ARG A 58 15.41 -9.01 2.75
C ARG A 58 15.07 -8.24 4.02
N LYS A 59 15.69 -8.66 5.12
CA LYS A 59 15.69 -7.90 6.38
C LYS A 59 16.39 -6.56 6.13
N LYS A 60 15.80 -5.49 6.65
CA LYS A 60 16.30 -4.13 6.44
C LYS A 60 17.27 -3.76 7.54
N GLU A 61 18.43 -3.27 7.14
CA GLU A 61 19.43 -2.64 8.02
C GLU A 61 19.27 -1.12 7.98
N ASN A 62 19.85 -0.40 8.94
CA ASN A 62 19.88 1.07 8.97
C ASN A 62 18.52 1.76 8.77
N VAL A 63 17.44 1.12 9.22
CA VAL A 63 16.08 1.66 9.17
C VAL A 63 15.92 2.77 10.19
N LYS A 64 15.22 3.84 9.80
CA LYS A 64 14.88 4.91 10.74
C LYS A 64 13.98 4.39 11.86
N LYS A 65 14.35 4.66 13.11
CA LYS A 65 13.61 4.18 14.30
C LYS A 65 12.14 4.61 14.27
N TRP A 66 11.87 5.86 13.88
CA TRP A 66 10.51 6.40 13.75
C TRP A 66 9.69 5.62 12.71
N ASP A 67 10.31 5.18 11.62
CA ASP A 67 9.62 4.43 10.56
C ASP A 67 9.21 3.05 11.07
N LYS A 68 10.09 2.36 11.81
CA LYS A 68 9.77 1.09 12.44
C LYS A 68 8.59 1.19 13.40
N ILE A 69 8.52 2.27 14.18
CA ILE A 69 7.41 2.54 15.08
C ILE A 69 6.13 2.76 14.26
N LEU A 70 6.15 3.67 13.28
CA LEU A 70 4.99 3.97 12.45
C LEU A 70 4.48 2.74 11.68
N THR A 71 5.36 1.92 11.09
CA THR A 71 4.94 0.71 10.38
C THR A 71 4.33 -0.33 11.30
N THR A 72 4.84 -0.42 12.53
CA THR A 72 4.27 -1.34 13.55
C THR A 72 2.89 -0.83 13.98
N ILE A 73 2.76 0.45 14.30
CA ILE A 73 1.48 1.06 14.66
C ILE A 73 0.49 0.92 13.50
N ASN A 74 0.91 1.15 12.26
CA ASN A 74 0.06 1.08 11.07
C ASN A 74 -0.42 -0.35 10.75
N SER A 75 0.26 -1.38 11.25
CA SER A 75 -0.17 -2.77 11.05
C SER A 75 -1.53 -3.04 11.70
N PHE A 76 -1.82 -2.38 12.84
CA PHE A 76 -3.07 -2.54 13.57
C PHE A 76 -4.29 -2.07 12.77
N PRO A 77 -4.40 -0.80 12.33
CA PRO A 77 -5.54 -0.36 11.54
C PRO A 77 -5.58 -1.08 10.18
N TYR A 78 -4.44 -1.42 9.58
CA TYR A 78 -4.43 -2.17 8.32
C TYR A 78 -5.07 -3.56 8.46
N ILE A 79 -4.77 -4.30 9.53
CA ILE A 79 -5.46 -5.56 9.87
C ILE A 79 -6.93 -5.28 10.22
N GLY A 80 -7.17 -4.19 10.95
CA GLY A 80 -8.50 -3.72 11.33
C GLY A 80 -9.45 -3.53 10.15
N ILE A 81 -8.97 -3.09 8.98
CA ILE A 81 -9.79 -2.97 7.76
C ILE A 81 -10.48 -4.31 7.45
N TYR A 82 -9.72 -5.42 7.47
CA TYR A 82 -10.24 -6.75 7.13
C TYR A 82 -11.17 -7.30 8.23
N ILE A 83 -10.78 -7.13 9.50
CA ILE A 83 -11.60 -7.56 10.65
C ILE A 83 -12.94 -6.83 10.63
N LEU A 84 -12.92 -5.49 10.60
CA LEU A 84 -14.16 -4.71 10.63
C LEU A 84 -15.01 -4.98 9.40
N SER A 85 -14.42 -5.13 8.21
CA SER A 85 -15.21 -5.46 7.01
C SER A 85 -15.91 -6.82 7.13
N GLY A 86 -15.25 -7.82 7.71
CA GLY A 86 -15.88 -9.12 7.95
C GLY A 86 -16.96 -9.07 9.03
N LEU A 87 -16.73 -8.36 10.14
CA LEU A 87 -17.75 -8.19 11.19
C LEU A 87 -18.96 -7.41 10.67
N ASP A 88 -18.71 -6.37 9.88
CA ASP A 88 -19.74 -5.57 9.22
C ASP A 88 -20.60 -6.43 8.29
N TYR A 89 -19.98 -7.29 7.46
CA TYR A 89 -20.71 -8.26 6.65
C TYR A 89 -21.51 -9.26 7.51
N ARG A 90 -20.94 -9.76 8.62
CA ARG A 90 -21.60 -10.73 9.51
C ARG A 90 -22.85 -10.16 10.18
N PHE A 91 -22.76 -8.93 10.66
CA PHE A 91 -23.80 -8.29 11.46
C PHE A 91 -24.67 -7.32 10.65
N ASN A 92 -24.39 -7.15 9.35
CA ASN A 92 -25.06 -6.22 8.45
C ASN A 92 -25.14 -4.79 9.02
N TRP A 93 -24.00 -4.26 9.51
CA TRP A 93 -23.98 -2.91 10.06
C TRP A 93 -24.13 -1.84 8.97
N SER A 94 -23.50 -2.06 7.82
CA SER A 94 -23.61 -1.22 6.64
C SER A 94 -24.86 -1.51 5.83
N ILE A 95 -25.31 -0.50 5.08
CA ILE A 95 -26.37 -0.64 4.08
C ILE A 95 -25.90 -1.64 3.02
N ASN A 96 -26.80 -2.52 2.55
CA ASN A 96 -26.52 -3.40 1.42
C ASN A 96 -26.12 -2.57 0.19
N PHE A 97 -24.82 -2.57 -0.11
CA PHE A 97 -24.29 -1.86 -1.26
C PHE A 97 -24.78 -2.50 -2.56
N ASN A 98 -25.17 -1.64 -3.50
CA ASN A 98 -25.41 -2.09 -4.87
C ASN A 98 -24.09 -2.62 -5.46
N ILE A 99 -24.19 -3.63 -6.35
CA ILE A 99 -23.07 -4.18 -7.12
C ILE A 99 -22.15 -3.08 -7.72
N SER A 100 -22.71 -1.95 -8.14
CA SER A 100 -21.97 -0.82 -8.70
C SER A 100 -20.93 -0.23 -7.74
N ILE A 101 -21.23 -0.19 -6.44
CA ILE A 101 -20.32 0.34 -5.41
C ILE A 101 -19.16 -0.62 -5.20
N HIS A 102 -19.43 -1.93 -5.15
CA HIS A 102 -18.38 -2.94 -5.06
C HIS A 102 -17.44 -2.90 -6.27
N ILE A 103 -17.99 -2.78 -7.48
CA ILE A 103 -17.21 -2.65 -8.72
C ILE A 103 -16.35 -1.39 -8.68
N THR A 104 -16.91 -0.28 -8.21
CA THR A 104 -16.17 0.99 -8.07
C THR A 104 -15.03 0.85 -7.06
N GLY A 105 -15.27 0.18 -5.92
CA GLY A 105 -14.23 -0.16 -4.96
C GLY A 105 -13.12 -1.01 -5.58
N LEU A 106 -13.46 -2.07 -6.32
CA LEU A 106 -12.48 -2.91 -7.01
C LEU A 106 -11.70 -2.12 -8.07
N PHE A 107 -12.37 -1.27 -8.84
CA PHE A 107 -11.73 -0.41 -9.83
C PHE A 107 -10.66 0.48 -9.19
N PHE A 108 -10.99 1.18 -8.09
CA PHE A 108 -10.02 2.02 -7.40
C PHE A 108 -8.93 1.23 -6.69
N PHE A 109 -9.23 0.02 -6.20
CA PHE A 109 -8.23 -0.87 -5.64
C PHE A 109 -7.20 -1.30 -6.70
N ILE A 110 -7.67 -1.69 -7.88
CA ILE A 110 -6.81 -2.05 -9.03
C ILE A 110 -6.01 -0.84 -9.49
N LEU A 111 -6.64 0.33 -9.62
CA LEU A 111 -5.95 1.58 -9.98
C LEU A 111 -4.85 1.93 -8.97
N GLY A 112 -5.14 1.83 -7.67
CA GLY A 112 -4.17 2.02 -6.60
C GLY A 112 -3.00 1.04 -6.69
N ALA A 113 -3.29 -0.23 -6.96
CA ALA A 113 -2.28 -1.26 -7.17
C ALA A 113 -1.42 -0.97 -8.41
N MET A 114 -2.00 -0.51 -9.51
CA MET A 114 -1.27 -0.12 -10.72
C MET A 114 -0.32 1.05 -10.44
N ILE A 115 -0.77 2.09 -9.73
CA ILE A 115 0.09 3.23 -9.32
C ILE A 115 1.21 2.75 -8.40
N PHE A 116 0.91 1.86 -7.46
CA PHE A 116 1.89 1.27 -6.55
C PHE A 116 2.96 0.48 -7.32
N THR A 117 2.53 -0.37 -8.26
CA THR A 117 3.42 -1.16 -9.12
C THR A 117 4.25 -0.28 -10.04
N TRP A 118 3.64 0.74 -10.67
CA TRP A 118 4.38 1.69 -11.51
C TRP A 118 5.47 2.43 -10.73
N SER A 119 5.19 2.76 -9.46
CA SER A 119 6.18 3.34 -8.54
C SER A 119 7.33 2.38 -8.25
N MET A 120 7.05 1.10 -8.02
CA MET A 120 8.07 0.07 -7.80
C MET A 120 8.95 -0.15 -9.03
N VAL A 121 8.35 -0.20 -10.22
CA VAL A 121 9.08 -0.36 -11.49
C VAL A 121 9.98 0.85 -11.77
N SER A 122 9.51 2.05 -11.43
CA SER A 122 10.23 3.30 -11.70
C SER A 122 11.29 3.65 -10.65
N ASN A 123 11.45 2.84 -9.59
CA ASN A 123 12.37 3.10 -8.50
C ASN A 123 13.11 1.83 -8.04
N LYS A 124 14.35 1.67 -8.50
CA LYS A 124 15.22 0.54 -8.13
C LYS A 124 15.51 0.42 -6.63
N PHE A 125 15.29 1.49 -5.86
CA PHE A 125 15.49 1.56 -4.41
C PHE A 125 14.19 1.44 -3.61
N PHE A 126 13.07 1.10 -4.25
CA PHE A 126 11.77 1.04 -3.59
C PHE A 126 11.75 0.01 -2.44
N SER A 127 11.73 0.49 -1.20
CA SER A 127 11.85 -0.34 0.00
C SER A 127 10.53 -0.43 0.77
N THR A 128 10.42 -1.39 1.68
CA THR A 128 9.28 -1.50 2.61
C THR A 128 9.45 -0.58 3.83
N MET A 129 10.69 -0.16 4.10
CA MET A 129 11.09 0.67 5.23
C MET A 129 11.96 1.82 4.76
N VAL A 130 11.90 2.96 5.45
CA VAL A 130 12.69 4.15 5.14
C VAL A 130 14.14 3.94 5.56
N ARG A 131 15.04 3.91 4.58
CA ARG A 131 16.49 3.83 4.73
C ARG A 131 17.21 4.45 3.53
N ILE A 132 18.43 4.91 3.73
CA ILE A 132 19.35 5.23 2.64
C ILE A 132 20.15 3.96 2.30
N GLN A 133 20.08 3.51 1.04
CA GLN A 133 20.79 2.31 0.55
C GLN A 133 22.17 2.68 0.05
N THR A 134 23.07 3.10 0.94
CA THR A 134 24.43 3.51 0.57
C THR A 134 25.20 2.39 -0.12
N GLU A 135 24.95 1.14 0.25
CA GLU A 135 25.56 -0.06 -0.34
C GLU A 135 25.15 -0.32 -1.80
N ARG A 136 24.10 0.35 -2.28
CA ARG A 136 23.63 0.28 -3.67
C ARG A 136 23.78 1.63 -4.39
N GLU A 137 24.54 2.56 -3.82
CA GLU A 137 24.69 3.93 -4.31
C GLU A 137 23.32 4.60 -4.54
N HIS A 138 22.54 4.75 -3.46
CA HIS A 138 21.17 5.27 -3.53
C HIS A 138 21.08 6.56 -4.36
N GLN A 139 20.36 6.50 -5.48
CA GLN A 139 20.04 7.62 -6.35
C GLN A 139 18.55 7.95 -6.29
N VAL A 140 18.24 9.22 -6.51
CA VAL A 140 16.86 9.72 -6.56
C VAL A 140 16.15 9.16 -7.78
N ALA A 141 14.99 8.52 -7.57
CA ALA A 141 14.10 8.15 -8.67
C ALA A 141 13.45 9.41 -9.25
N THR A 142 13.59 9.61 -10.56
CA THR A 142 13.11 10.81 -11.28
C THR A 142 12.29 10.48 -12.52
N THR A 143 11.98 9.19 -12.75
CA THR A 143 11.28 8.69 -13.93
C THR A 143 9.88 8.16 -13.57
N GLY A 144 9.06 7.88 -14.60
CA GLY A 144 7.70 7.40 -14.41
C GLY A 144 6.85 8.37 -13.57
N PRO A 145 6.15 7.89 -12.52
CA PRO A 145 5.26 8.74 -11.72
C PRO A 145 6.02 9.75 -10.87
N TYR A 146 7.33 9.53 -10.64
CA TYR A 146 8.22 10.45 -9.92
C TYR A 146 8.49 11.75 -10.69
N LYS A 147 8.12 11.85 -11.98
CA LYS A 147 8.13 13.14 -12.69
C LYS A 147 7.04 14.10 -12.22
N ILE A 148 5.97 13.57 -11.61
CA ILE A 148 4.74 14.31 -11.30
C ILE A 148 4.63 14.55 -9.79
N ILE A 149 4.84 13.50 -8.99
CA ILE A 149 4.73 13.53 -7.53
C ILE A 149 5.89 12.77 -6.88
N ARG A 150 6.32 13.19 -5.68
CA ARG A 150 7.50 12.62 -5.02
C ARG A 150 7.25 11.24 -4.39
N HIS A 151 6.02 10.93 -3.99
CA HIS A 151 5.67 9.68 -3.27
C HIS A 151 4.49 8.93 -3.89
N PRO A 152 4.55 8.55 -5.18
CA PRO A 152 3.45 7.88 -5.87
C PRO A 152 3.10 6.50 -5.28
N GLY A 153 4.07 5.80 -4.68
CA GLY A 153 3.81 4.56 -3.96
C GLY A 153 2.87 4.76 -2.76
N TYR A 154 2.97 5.88 -2.05
CA TYR A 154 2.03 6.16 -0.96
C TYR A 154 0.64 6.54 -1.46
N VAL A 155 0.53 7.21 -2.61
CA VAL A 155 -0.77 7.45 -3.27
C VAL A 155 -1.44 6.13 -3.63
N GLY A 156 -0.72 5.21 -4.28
CA GLY A 156 -1.25 3.89 -4.62
C GLY A 156 -1.73 3.12 -3.39
N PHE A 157 -0.94 3.12 -2.32
CA PHE A 157 -1.28 2.40 -1.09
C PHE A 157 -2.45 3.03 -0.31
N ILE A 158 -2.55 4.37 -0.29
CA ILE A 158 -3.72 5.10 0.25
C ILE A 158 -4.98 4.76 -0.53
N LEU A 159 -4.91 4.76 -1.87
CA LEU A 159 -6.06 4.45 -2.69
C LEU A 159 -6.51 3.00 -2.48
N MET A 160 -5.57 2.05 -2.41
CA MET A 160 -5.86 0.66 -2.07
C MET A 160 -6.51 0.54 -0.69
N SER A 161 -5.98 1.21 0.35
CA SER A 161 -6.52 1.08 1.70
C SER A 161 -7.94 1.63 1.82
N LEU A 162 -8.26 2.73 1.15
CA LEU A 162 -9.62 3.29 1.10
C LEU A 162 -10.56 2.43 0.25
N ALA A 163 -10.07 1.88 -0.85
CA ALA A 163 -10.87 1.09 -1.79
C ALA A 163 -11.20 -0.32 -1.26
N THR A 164 -10.34 -0.92 -0.44
CA THR A 164 -10.57 -2.26 0.16
C THR A 164 -11.93 -2.38 0.85
N PRO A 165 -12.27 -1.59 1.88
CA PRO A 165 -13.55 -1.74 2.56
C PRO A 165 -14.74 -1.40 1.64
N ILE A 166 -14.60 -0.48 0.69
CA ILE A 166 -15.65 -0.19 -0.31
C ILE A 166 -15.90 -1.40 -1.20
N SER A 167 -14.84 -2.05 -1.68
CA SER A 167 -14.94 -3.28 -2.50
C SER A 167 -15.59 -4.45 -1.75
N LEU A 168 -15.44 -4.47 -0.43
CA LEU A 168 -16.03 -5.47 0.46
C LEU A 168 -17.45 -5.09 0.89
N GLY A 169 -17.89 -3.85 0.70
CA GLY A 169 -19.22 -3.39 1.11
C GLY A 169 -19.29 -2.95 2.57
N SER A 170 -18.18 -2.42 3.11
CA SER A 170 -18.09 -2.01 4.52
C SER A 170 -17.79 -0.51 4.65
N LEU A 171 -18.70 0.24 5.29
CA LEU A 171 -18.43 1.61 5.72
C LEU A 171 -17.57 1.66 6.98
N TYR A 172 -17.73 0.69 7.89
CA TYR A 172 -16.98 0.66 9.13
C TYR A 172 -15.49 0.36 8.91
N GLY A 173 -15.17 -0.42 7.87
CA GLY A 173 -13.79 -0.61 7.43
C GLY A 173 -13.09 0.70 7.01
N LEU A 174 -13.83 1.71 6.53
CA LEU A 174 -13.27 3.02 6.16
C LEU A 174 -12.71 3.79 7.37
N ILE A 175 -13.23 3.55 8.57
CA ILE A 175 -12.69 4.16 9.80
C ILE A 175 -11.23 3.72 9.97
N MET A 176 -10.97 2.42 9.79
CA MET A 176 -9.61 1.86 9.86
C MET A 176 -8.74 2.34 8.72
N SER A 177 -9.29 2.47 7.50
CA SER A 177 -8.59 3.08 6.38
C SER A 177 -8.19 4.54 6.66
N GLY A 178 -9.05 5.31 7.34
CA GLY A 178 -8.75 6.69 7.77
C GLY A 178 -7.50 6.76 8.65
N PHE A 179 -7.38 5.86 9.64
CA PHE A 179 -6.16 5.78 10.45
C PHE A 179 -4.93 5.42 9.62
N VAL A 180 -5.05 4.48 8.67
CA VAL A 180 -3.95 4.13 7.75
C VAL A 180 -3.51 5.36 6.94
N VAL A 181 -4.46 6.12 6.40
CA VAL A 181 -4.19 7.33 5.61
C VAL A 181 -3.45 8.38 6.43
N VAL A 182 -3.91 8.67 7.65
CA VAL A 182 -3.25 9.65 8.54
C VAL A 182 -1.81 9.24 8.85
N ILE A 183 -1.59 7.96 9.20
CA ILE A 183 -0.23 7.47 9.51
C ILE A 183 0.67 7.55 8.26
N LEU A 184 0.16 7.23 7.07
CA LEU A 184 0.91 7.33 5.82
C LEU A 184 1.23 8.77 5.44
N ILE A 185 0.35 9.73 5.70
CA ILE A 185 0.62 11.16 5.49
C ILE A 185 1.79 11.61 6.38
N ILE A 186 1.76 11.22 7.66
CA ILE A 186 2.87 11.50 8.60
C ILE A 186 4.16 10.85 8.11
N ARG A 187 4.10 9.56 7.74
CA ARG A 187 5.24 8.81 7.21
C ARG A 187 5.83 9.48 5.97
N THR A 188 4.98 9.94 5.06
CA THR A 188 5.37 10.64 3.83
C THR A 188 6.17 11.91 4.17
N ALA A 189 5.69 12.72 5.12
CA ALA A 189 6.39 13.95 5.51
C ALA A 189 7.76 13.67 6.13
N LEU A 190 7.85 12.65 6.99
CA LEU A 190 9.09 12.26 7.66
C LEU A 190 10.10 11.65 6.68
N GLU A 191 9.64 10.84 5.74
CA GLU A 191 10.49 10.30 4.67
C GLU A 191 10.97 11.41 3.74
N ASP A 192 10.10 12.30 3.27
CA ASP A 192 10.47 13.46 2.43
C ASP A 192 11.54 14.32 3.10
N ARG A 193 11.42 14.55 4.42
CA ARG A 193 12.43 15.27 5.21
C ARG A 193 13.74 14.50 5.32
N THR A 194 13.66 13.19 5.56
CA THR A 194 14.84 12.31 5.64
C THR A 194 15.60 12.32 4.32
N LEU A 195 14.91 12.17 3.19
CA LEU A 195 15.50 12.17 1.86
C LEU A 195 16.13 13.52 1.53
N LYS A 196 15.48 14.65 1.87
CA LYS A 196 16.08 15.99 1.71
C LYS A 196 17.38 16.18 2.48
N ASN A 197 17.46 15.60 3.68
CA ASN A 197 18.61 15.78 4.56
C ASN A 197 19.76 14.82 4.24
N GLU A 198 19.46 13.61 3.75
CA GLU A 198 20.42 12.51 3.73
C GLU A 198 20.66 11.90 2.35
N LEU A 199 19.78 12.14 1.37
CA LEU A 199 19.93 11.62 0.02
C LEU A 199 20.45 12.71 -0.92
N THR A 200 21.69 12.54 -1.39
CA THR A 200 22.33 13.43 -2.36
C THR A 200 21.44 13.63 -3.59
N GLY A 201 21.24 14.88 -4.00
CA GLY A 201 20.42 15.26 -5.15
C GLY A 201 18.91 15.34 -4.89
N TYR A 202 18.40 14.82 -3.77
CA TYR A 202 16.95 14.83 -3.49
C TYR A 202 16.42 16.24 -3.25
N LEU A 203 17.21 17.12 -2.62
CA LEU A 203 16.83 18.52 -2.42
C LEU A 203 16.55 19.22 -3.75
N GLU A 204 17.44 19.08 -4.73
CA GLU A 204 17.28 19.67 -6.07
C GLU A 204 16.11 19.06 -6.84
N TYR A 205 15.94 17.75 -6.75
CA TYR A 205 14.76 17.08 -7.29
C TYR A 205 13.46 17.64 -6.67
N SER A 206 13.43 17.86 -5.36
CA SER A 206 12.24 18.34 -4.66
C SER A 206 11.83 19.77 -5.01
N LYS A 207 12.78 20.58 -5.52
CA LYS A 207 12.49 21.91 -6.07
C LYS A 207 11.79 21.82 -7.43
N LYS A 208 12.11 20.80 -8.23
CA LYS A 208 11.50 20.56 -9.55
C LYS A 208 10.12 19.91 -9.44
N VAL A 209 10.03 18.84 -8.65
CA VAL A 209 8.77 18.11 -8.42
C VAL A 209 8.19 18.55 -7.09
N LYS A 210 7.25 19.49 -7.12
CA LYS A 210 6.78 20.22 -5.93
C LYS A 210 5.86 19.40 -5.03
N TYR A 211 5.06 18.50 -5.61
CA TYR A 211 4.01 17.77 -4.93
C TYR A 211 4.52 16.48 -4.27
N ARG A 212 4.11 16.21 -3.03
CA ARG A 212 4.38 14.95 -2.31
C ARG A 212 3.44 13.85 -2.77
N LEU A 213 2.14 14.09 -2.67
CA LEU A 213 1.09 13.09 -2.88
C LEU A 213 0.06 13.55 -3.91
N VAL A 214 -0.51 14.74 -3.72
CA VAL A 214 -1.63 15.20 -4.55
C VAL A 214 -1.23 16.50 -5.24
N PRO A 215 -1.21 16.53 -6.59
CA PRO A 215 -0.96 17.75 -7.33
C PRO A 215 -1.86 18.90 -6.84
N PHE A 216 -1.27 20.09 -6.74
CA PHE A 216 -1.91 21.34 -6.32
C PHE A 216 -2.39 21.40 -4.86
N ILE A 217 -2.26 20.32 -4.08
CA ILE A 217 -2.59 20.30 -2.66
C ILE A 217 -1.31 20.20 -1.84
N TRP A 218 -0.51 19.15 -2.09
CA TRP A 218 0.63 18.83 -1.25
C TRP A 218 1.70 17.96 -1.91
#